data_AF-A0A7S0P537-F1
#
_entry.id   AF-A0A7S0P537-F1
#
_cell.length_a   1.000
_cell.length_b   1.000
_cell.length_c   1.000
_cell.angle_alpha   90.00
_cell.angle_beta   90.00
_cell.angle_gamma   90.00
#
_symmetry.space_group_name_H-M   'P 1'
#
loop_
_entity.id
_entity.type
_entity.pdbx_description
1 polymer ?
#
loop_
_entity_poly.entity_id
_entity_poly.type
_entity_poly.pdbx_seq_one_letter_code
_entity_poly.pdbx_strand_id
1 'polypeptide(L)'
;MYNGIGLATVRGSGTNGYVQRNLSFVSKTREKQQKTPFRADFDSASDGPKQPNTDIIHHNRKREIELKVLQLRDALEEQGVGEEEIEVRVDETRRKLMQKLPKQADAGSADVRRTGETHTDAAAKQHENTALKDALGISSSYVGGSAFDRELQEQRRQDRQVERDAADAERAELLALLEKEKAREEKQQRKEARRAEKEARRKESDGGKKQRRE
;
A
#
# COMPACT_ATOMS: atom_id res chain seq x y z
N MET A 1 -37.77 -41.86 13.65
CA MET A 1 -37.66 -40.47 13.15
C MET A 1 -36.24 -39.97 13.39
N TYR A 2 -35.60 -39.39 12.39
CA TYR A 2 -34.25 -38.83 12.53
C TYR A 2 -34.37 -37.30 12.59
N ASN A 3 -33.83 -36.67 13.63
CA ASN A 3 -33.92 -35.22 13.88
C ASN A 3 -35.34 -34.63 13.84
N GLY A 4 -36.36 -35.41 14.23
CA GLY A 4 -37.77 -34.97 14.18
C GLY A 4 -38.34 -34.79 12.77
N ILE A 5 -37.66 -35.28 11.73
CA ILE A 5 -38.06 -35.17 10.33
C ILE A 5 -38.38 -36.57 9.78
N GLY A 6 -39.41 -36.66 8.94
CA GLY A 6 -39.86 -37.90 8.28
C GLY A 6 -41.02 -38.61 8.96
N LEU A 7 -41.34 -39.82 8.49
CA LEU A 7 -42.46 -40.62 9.02
C LEU A 7 -42.05 -41.43 10.26
N ALA A 8 -42.99 -41.64 11.18
CA ALA A 8 -42.80 -42.54 12.34
C ALA A 8 -42.57 -43.98 11.89
N THR A 9 -43.41 -44.43 10.95
CA THR A 9 -43.35 -45.73 10.31
C THR A 9 -43.69 -45.57 8.83
N VAL A 10 -43.08 -46.37 7.97
CA VAL A 10 -43.35 -46.37 6.53
C VAL A 10 -44.66 -47.11 6.20
N ARG A 11 -45.11 -47.99 7.10
CA ARG A 11 -46.32 -48.81 6.95
C ARG A 11 -47.57 -47.94 6.93
N GLY A 12 -48.43 -48.15 5.94
CA GLY A 12 -49.64 -47.34 5.73
C GLY A 12 -49.42 -46.02 4.98
N SER A 13 -48.18 -45.61 4.72
CA SER A 13 -47.89 -44.39 3.95
C SER A 13 -47.96 -44.56 2.43
N GLY A 14 -47.93 -45.81 1.94
CA GLY A 14 -47.89 -46.11 0.50
C GLY A 14 -46.59 -45.68 -0.21
N THR A 15 -45.55 -45.29 0.54
CA THR A 15 -44.24 -44.90 0.00
C THR A 15 -43.13 -45.75 0.61
N ASN A 16 -41.90 -45.59 0.11
CA ASN A 16 -40.69 -46.22 0.67
C ASN A 16 -40.12 -45.47 1.89
N GLY A 17 -40.71 -44.32 2.29
CA GLY A 17 -40.26 -43.53 3.44
C GLY A 17 -38.94 -42.78 3.23
N TYR A 18 -38.51 -42.60 1.98
CA TYR A 18 -37.28 -41.87 1.66
C TYR A 18 -37.47 -40.35 1.85
N VAL A 19 -36.61 -39.73 2.65
CA VAL A 19 -36.68 -38.30 2.99
C VAL A 19 -35.44 -37.59 2.47
N GLN A 20 -35.63 -36.58 1.61
CA GLN A 20 -34.55 -35.75 1.07
C GLN A 20 -34.54 -34.36 1.72
N ARG A 21 -33.35 -33.80 1.92
CA ARG A 21 -33.20 -32.40 2.34
C ARG A 21 -33.69 -31.44 1.24
N ASN A 22 -34.39 -30.39 1.62
CA ASN A 22 -34.76 -29.33 0.69
C ASN A 22 -33.53 -28.47 0.35
N LEU A 23 -33.14 -28.42 -0.93
CA LEU A 23 -32.01 -27.62 -1.43
C LEU A 23 -32.32 -26.11 -1.50
N SER A 24 -33.59 -25.75 -1.68
CA SER A 24 -34.05 -24.36 -1.78
C SER A 24 -34.37 -23.75 -0.42
N PHE A 25 -34.30 -24.53 0.66
CA PHE A 25 -34.52 -24.01 2.01
C PHE A 25 -33.35 -23.13 2.45
N VAL A 26 -33.61 -21.84 2.57
CA VAL A 26 -32.67 -20.88 3.15
C VAL A 26 -32.91 -20.84 4.66
N SER A 27 -31.89 -21.21 5.44
CA SER A 27 -31.96 -21.11 6.90
C SER A 27 -32.24 -19.67 7.34
N LYS A 28 -33.08 -19.48 8.37
CA LYS A 28 -33.37 -18.17 8.99
C LYS A 28 -32.09 -17.42 9.40
N THR A 29 -31.02 -18.13 9.73
CA THR A 29 -29.71 -17.54 10.04
C THR A 29 -29.08 -16.87 8.81
N ARG A 30 -29.22 -17.49 7.63
CA ARG A 30 -28.73 -16.97 6.36
C ARG A 30 -29.65 -15.88 5.80
N GLU A 31 -30.95 -15.98 6.07
CA GLU A 31 -31.93 -14.93 5.74
C GLU A 31 -31.70 -13.65 6.58
N LYS A 32 -31.33 -13.79 7.86
CA LYS A 32 -30.90 -12.65 8.70
C LYS A 32 -29.64 -11.98 8.16
N GLN A 33 -28.66 -12.74 7.67
CA GLN A 33 -27.47 -12.19 6.99
C GLN A 33 -27.86 -11.43 5.73
N GLN A 34 -28.80 -11.94 4.91
CA GLN A 34 -29.27 -11.24 3.71
C GLN A 34 -30.15 -10.01 3.99
N LYS A 35 -30.87 -9.99 5.13
CA LYS A 35 -31.73 -8.87 5.56
C LYS A 35 -31.00 -7.82 6.38
N THR A 36 -29.71 -8.01 6.70
CA THR A 36 -28.91 -6.86 7.12
C THR A 36 -28.96 -5.86 5.96
N PRO A 37 -29.52 -4.65 6.19
CA PRO A 37 -29.62 -3.71 5.11
C PRO A 37 -28.20 -3.43 4.65
N PHE A 38 -27.97 -3.55 3.34
CA PHE A 38 -26.72 -3.20 2.67
C PHE A 38 -26.18 -1.82 3.10
N ARG A 39 -26.99 -0.97 3.74
CA ARG A 39 -26.65 0.32 4.34
C ARG A 39 -25.98 0.27 5.73
N ALA A 40 -26.30 -0.70 6.60
CA ALA A 40 -25.68 -0.79 7.93
C ALA A 40 -24.18 -1.13 7.85
N ASP A 41 -23.77 -1.78 6.77
CA ASP A 41 -22.37 -2.10 6.46
C ASP A 41 -21.60 -0.92 5.83
N PHE A 42 -22.27 0.19 5.46
CA PHE A 42 -21.61 1.43 5.03
C PHE A 42 -21.33 2.38 6.20
N ASP A 43 -22.24 2.45 7.19
CA ASP A 43 -22.08 3.31 8.37
C ASP A 43 -21.21 2.67 9.46
N SER A 44 -21.15 1.34 9.52
CA SER A 44 -20.03 0.70 10.20
C SER A 44 -18.81 0.88 9.30
N ALA A 45 -17.97 1.86 9.62
CA ALA A 45 -16.62 1.96 9.07
C ALA A 45 -16.06 0.55 9.01
N SER A 46 -16.02 -0.05 7.81
CA SER A 46 -15.80 -1.48 7.67
C SER A 46 -14.52 -1.78 8.41
N ASP A 47 -14.61 -2.55 9.50
CA ASP A 47 -13.43 -2.97 10.24
C ASP A 47 -12.50 -3.56 9.18
N GLY A 48 -11.42 -2.84 8.89
CA GLY A 48 -10.52 -3.20 7.81
C GLY A 48 -10.02 -4.63 8.02
N PRO A 49 -9.32 -5.23 7.04
CA PRO A 49 -8.71 -6.53 7.24
C PRO A 49 -7.94 -6.53 8.56
N LYS A 50 -8.25 -7.49 9.44
CA LYS A 50 -7.71 -7.56 10.80
C LYS A 50 -6.20 -7.43 10.75
N GLN A 51 -5.67 -6.49 11.50
CA GLN A 51 -4.24 -6.23 11.55
C GLN A 51 -3.50 -7.43 12.17
N PRO A 52 -2.33 -7.82 11.65
CA PRO A 52 -1.49 -8.84 12.25
C PRO A 52 -0.99 -8.33 13.60
N ASN A 53 -0.96 -9.22 14.60
CA ASN A 53 -0.37 -8.91 15.89
C ASN A 53 1.11 -9.33 15.86
N THR A 54 1.99 -8.34 15.99
CA THR A 54 3.45 -8.51 16.01
C THR A 54 3.90 -9.41 17.15
N ASP A 55 3.23 -9.35 18.31
CA ASP A 55 3.59 -10.14 19.49
C ASP A 55 3.36 -11.63 19.24
N ILE A 56 2.28 -11.97 18.54
CA ILE A 56 1.97 -13.35 18.18
C ILE A 56 3.01 -13.88 17.18
N ILE A 57 3.40 -13.07 16.20
CA ILE A 57 4.45 -13.44 15.24
C ILE A 57 5.79 -13.66 15.97
N HIS A 58 6.16 -12.81 16.91
CA HIS A 58 7.37 -12.98 17.72
C HIS A 58 7.31 -14.21 18.61
N HIS A 59 6.17 -14.47 19.22
CA HIS A 59 5.95 -15.65 20.03
C HIS A 59 6.10 -16.93 19.20
N ASN A 60 5.48 -17.00 18.02
CA ASN A 60 5.61 -18.15 17.12
C ASN A 60 7.07 -18.38 16.71
N ARG A 61 7.80 -17.32 16.32
CA ARG A 61 9.25 -17.42 16.01
C ARG A 61 10.08 -17.94 17.17
N LYS A 62 9.81 -17.51 18.41
CA LYS A 62 10.48 -18.05 19.61
C LYS A 62 10.11 -19.52 19.83
N ARG A 63 8.83 -19.86 19.66
CA ARG A 63 8.34 -21.23 19.77
C ARG A 63 9.02 -22.16 18.76
N GLU A 64 9.23 -21.73 17.52
CA GLU A 64 9.98 -22.50 16.51
C GLU A 64 11.42 -22.80 16.95
N ILE A 65 12.08 -21.86 17.64
CA ILE A 65 13.42 -22.08 18.20
C ILE A 65 13.36 -23.14 19.29
N GLU A 66 12.42 -23.02 20.24
CA GLU A 66 12.26 -23.99 21.32
C GLU A 66 11.90 -25.39 20.80
N LEU A 67 11.09 -25.48 19.74
CA LEU A 67 10.79 -26.76 19.08
C LEU A 67 12.04 -27.41 18.49
N LYS A 68 12.92 -26.64 17.83
CA LYS A 68 14.20 -27.15 17.30
C LYS A 68 15.15 -27.59 18.41
N VAL A 69 15.17 -26.84 19.52
CA VAL A 69 15.93 -27.17 20.72
C VAL A 69 15.43 -28.49 21.33
N LEU A 70 14.10 -28.65 21.42
CA LEU A 70 13.50 -29.87 21.95
C LEU A 70 13.80 -31.08 21.05
N GLN A 71 13.68 -30.93 19.73
CA GLN A 71 14.07 -31.98 18.78
C GLN A 71 15.55 -32.38 18.90
N LEU A 72 16.44 -31.41 19.12
CA LEU A 72 17.86 -31.69 19.33
C LEU A 72 18.08 -32.48 20.63
N ARG A 73 17.38 -32.10 21.70
CA ARG A 73 17.44 -32.82 22.97
C ARG A 73 17.02 -34.27 22.80
N ASP A 74 15.85 -34.51 22.20
CA ASP A 74 15.33 -35.86 21.95
C ASP A 74 16.34 -36.71 21.15
N ALA A 75 16.96 -36.12 20.11
CA ALA A 75 17.96 -36.81 19.30
C ALA A 75 19.25 -37.15 20.08
N LEU A 76 19.67 -36.32 21.04
CA LEU A 76 20.84 -36.60 21.88
C LEU A 76 20.54 -37.63 22.96
N GLU A 77 19.31 -37.64 23.49
CA GLU A 77 18.83 -38.67 24.42
C GLU A 77 18.77 -40.04 23.73
N GLU A 78 18.26 -40.12 22.50
CA GLU A 78 18.28 -41.35 21.70
C GLU A 78 19.69 -41.87 21.41
N GLN A 79 20.68 -40.97 21.29
CA GLN A 79 22.09 -41.31 21.11
C GLN A 79 22.79 -41.74 22.41
N GLY A 80 22.12 -41.64 23.57
CA GLY A 80 22.67 -42.02 24.87
C GLY A 80 23.74 -41.04 25.40
N VAL A 81 23.69 -39.77 24.99
CA VAL A 81 24.57 -38.72 25.52
C VAL A 81 24.20 -38.42 26.98
N GLY A 82 25.18 -38.09 27.83
CA GLY A 82 24.93 -37.76 29.24
C GLY A 82 24.17 -36.44 29.41
N GLU A 83 23.28 -36.37 30.41
CA GLU A 83 22.38 -35.22 30.64
C GLU A 83 23.11 -33.87 30.72
N GLU A 84 24.25 -33.80 31.40
CA GLU A 84 25.04 -32.56 31.54
C GLU A 84 25.55 -32.04 30.18
N GLU A 85 25.96 -32.94 29.28
CA GLU A 85 26.45 -32.56 27.95
C GLU A 85 25.29 -32.17 27.02
N ILE A 86 24.12 -32.78 27.21
CA ILE A 86 22.89 -32.41 26.50
C ILE A 86 22.50 -30.97 26.84
N GLU A 87 22.49 -30.61 28.12
CA GLU A 87 22.13 -29.24 28.55
C GLU A 87 23.05 -28.18 27.94
N VAL A 88 24.37 -28.41 27.97
CA VAL A 88 25.34 -27.47 27.37
C VAL A 88 25.10 -27.30 25.86
N ARG A 89 24.93 -28.41 25.13
CA ARG A 89 24.68 -28.36 23.68
C ARG A 89 23.35 -27.70 23.35
N VAL A 90 22.30 -27.98 24.11
CA VAL A 90 20.98 -27.37 23.95
C VAL A 90 21.05 -25.86 24.20
N ASP A 91 21.69 -25.41 25.28
CA ASP A 91 21.79 -23.99 25.61
C ASP A 91 22.64 -23.22 24.61
N GLU A 92 23.75 -23.80 24.15
CA GLU A 92 24.52 -23.23 23.05
C GLU A 92 23.66 -23.07 21.80
N THR A 93 22.88 -24.09 21.44
CA THR A 93 22.04 -24.08 20.25
C THR A 93 20.91 -23.06 20.38
N ARG A 94 20.27 -22.97 21.55
CA ARG A 94 19.27 -21.95 21.90
C ARG A 94 19.84 -20.55 21.72
N ARG A 95 21.02 -20.26 22.28
CA ARG A 95 21.71 -18.96 22.14
C ARG A 95 22.04 -18.65 20.68
N LYS A 96 22.59 -19.62 19.93
CA LYS A 96 22.93 -19.47 18.51
C LYS A 96 21.68 -19.17 17.66
N LEU A 97 20.58 -19.88 17.89
CA LEU A 97 19.34 -19.68 17.14
C LEU A 97 18.63 -18.36 17.51
N MET A 98 18.64 -17.98 18.78
CA MET A 98 18.13 -16.67 19.21
C MET A 98 18.94 -15.50 18.62
N GLN A 99 20.26 -15.63 18.49
CA GLN A 99 21.10 -14.60 17.85
C GLN A 99 20.85 -14.49 16.34
N LYS A 100 20.56 -15.62 15.67
CA LYS A 100 20.24 -15.66 14.24
C LYS A 100 18.83 -15.19 13.91
N LEU A 101 17.95 -15.06 14.91
CA LEU A 101 16.59 -14.60 14.67
C LEU A 101 16.63 -13.15 14.17
N PRO A 102 16.14 -12.86 12.94
CA PRO A 102 16.19 -11.52 12.39
C PRO A 102 15.40 -10.57 13.30
N LYS A 103 16.05 -9.51 13.75
CA LYS A 103 15.40 -8.42 14.47
C LYS A 103 14.42 -7.75 13.51
N GLN A 104 13.12 -7.95 13.75
CA GLN A 104 11.91 -7.26 13.24
C GLN A 104 11.82 -6.76 11.79
N ALA A 105 12.87 -6.19 11.18
CA ALA A 105 12.82 -5.45 9.92
C ALA A 105 12.95 -6.31 8.64
N ASP A 106 13.54 -7.51 8.71
CA ASP A 106 13.98 -8.22 7.49
C ASP A 106 13.05 -9.34 6.99
N ALA A 107 11.85 -9.45 7.53
CA ALA A 107 10.89 -10.50 7.16
C ALA A 107 10.06 -10.16 5.90
N GLY A 108 10.54 -9.26 5.05
CA GLY A 108 9.82 -8.75 3.87
C GLY A 108 9.91 -9.64 2.62
N SER A 109 10.60 -10.78 2.67
CA SER A 109 10.92 -11.57 1.48
C SER A 109 10.78 -13.09 1.70
N ALA A 110 9.69 -13.53 2.33
CA ALA A 110 9.35 -14.95 2.32
C ALA A 110 8.37 -15.25 1.17
N ASP A 111 8.72 -16.27 0.40
CA ASP A 111 7.89 -16.96 -0.61
C ASP A 111 6.40 -16.97 -0.20
N VAL A 112 5.52 -16.61 -1.13
CA VAL A 112 4.04 -16.44 -0.98
C VAL A 112 3.35 -17.79 -0.80
N ARG A 113 3.94 -18.67 -0.01
CA ARG A 113 3.37 -19.94 0.41
C ARG A 113 2.77 -19.71 1.78
N ARG A 114 1.48 -19.98 1.90
CA ARG A 114 0.79 -19.95 3.19
C ARG A 114 1.55 -20.83 4.17
N THR A 115 2.09 -20.21 5.22
CA THR A 115 2.83 -20.91 6.28
C THR A 115 1.88 -21.72 7.16
N GLY A 116 0.58 -21.44 7.06
CA GLY A 116 -0.46 -21.96 7.96
C GLY A 116 -0.63 -21.10 9.22
N GLU A 117 0.27 -20.12 9.44
CA GLU A 117 0.17 -19.19 10.55
C GLU A 117 -0.57 -17.91 10.14
N THR A 118 -1.81 -17.78 10.62
CA THR A 118 -2.73 -16.69 10.27
C THR A 118 -2.15 -15.29 10.38
N HIS A 119 -1.37 -14.99 11.43
CA HIS A 119 -0.80 -13.65 11.61
C HIS A 119 0.39 -13.36 10.70
N THR A 120 1.21 -14.37 10.39
CA THR A 120 2.33 -14.19 9.45
C THR A 120 1.82 -14.03 8.03
N ASP A 121 0.83 -14.85 7.63
CA ASP A 121 0.15 -14.75 6.33
C ASP A 121 -0.55 -13.40 6.19
N ALA A 122 -1.17 -12.88 7.27
CA ALA A 122 -1.79 -11.57 7.27
C ALA A 122 -0.76 -10.44 7.10
N ALA A 123 0.39 -10.51 7.78
CA ALA A 123 1.47 -9.52 7.63
C ALA A 123 2.06 -9.53 6.22
N ALA A 124 2.32 -10.71 5.64
CA ALA A 124 2.79 -10.83 4.26
C ALA A 124 1.77 -10.23 3.28
N LYS A 125 0.49 -10.56 3.43
CA LYS A 125 -0.58 -10.02 2.59
C LYS A 125 -0.75 -8.52 2.73
N GLN A 126 -0.53 -7.96 3.93
CA GLN A 126 -0.54 -6.51 4.10
C GLN A 126 0.59 -5.83 3.34
N HIS A 127 1.80 -6.39 3.39
CA HIS A 127 2.94 -5.89 2.65
C HIS A 127 2.70 -5.97 1.12
N GLU A 128 2.13 -7.09 0.64
CA GLU A 128 1.72 -7.23 -0.77
C GLU A 128 0.66 -6.19 -1.16
N ASN A 129 -0.36 -6.00 -0.32
CA ASN A 129 -1.40 -5.01 -0.56
C ASN A 129 -0.85 -3.58 -0.56
N THR A 130 0.10 -3.24 0.31
CA THR A 130 0.76 -1.92 0.31
C THR A 130 1.60 -1.73 -0.95
N ALA A 131 2.39 -2.73 -1.34
CA ALA A 131 3.17 -2.66 -2.57
C ALA A 131 2.27 -2.53 -3.81
N LEU A 132 1.15 -3.24 -3.85
CA LEU A 132 0.15 -3.13 -4.91
C LEU A 132 -0.55 -1.77 -4.90
N LYS A 133 -0.85 -1.22 -3.71
CA LYS A 133 -1.44 0.11 -3.54
C LYS A 133 -0.52 1.20 -4.12
N ASP A 134 0.77 1.10 -3.83
CA ASP A 134 1.79 2.03 -4.34
C ASP A 134 1.97 1.87 -5.85
N ALA A 135 2.01 0.63 -6.35
CA ALA A 135 2.11 0.35 -7.79
C ALA A 135 0.91 0.88 -8.59
N LEU A 136 -0.28 0.87 -8.01
CA LEU A 136 -1.49 1.44 -8.60
C LEU A 136 -1.60 2.96 -8.43
N GLY A 137 -0.67 3.60 -7.69
CA GLY A 137 -0.69 5.04 -7.43
C GLY A 137 -1.83 5.48 -6.51
N ILE A 138 -2.34 4.59 -5.66
CA ILE A 138 -3.40 4.91 -4.70
C ILE A 138 -2.74 5.59 -3.49
N SER A 139 -3.22 6.79 -3.12
CA SER A 139 -2.62 7.55 -2.02
C SER A 139 -2.71 6.81 -0.68
N SER A 140 -1.70 6.98 0.19
CA SER A 140 -1.72 6.45 1.56
C SER A 140 -2.95 6.92 2.34
N SER A 141 -3.40 8.16 2.10
CA SER A 141 -4.60 8.80 2.66
C SER A 141 -5.93 8.33 2.06
N TYR A 142 -5.92 7.42 1.08
CA TYR A 142 -7.14 6.88 0.50
C TYR A 142 -7.92 6.04 1.52
N VAL A 143 -9.18 6.42 1.75
CA VAL A 143 -10.13 5.71 2.61
C VAL A 143 -11.13 4.98 1.72
N GLY A 144 -11.31 3.68 1.95
CA GLY A 144 -12.32 2.89 1.24
C GLY A 144 -13.72 3.47 1.46
N GLY A 145 -14.54 3.52 0.40
CA GLY A 145 -15.89 4.10 0.48
C GLY A 145 -15.95 5.61 0.22
N SER A 146 -14.81 6.33 0.29
CA SER A 146 -14.76 7.78 0.02
C SER A 146 -15.12 8.16 -1.43
N ALA A 147 -15.25 7.18 -2.32
CA ALA A 147 -15.69 7.38 -3.70
C ALA A 147 -17.23 7.52 -3.82
N PHE A 148 -17.98 7.04 -2.83
CA PHE A 148 -19.44 7.11 -2.80
C PHE A 148 -19.95 8.33 -2.02
N ASP A 149 -19.09 8.97 -1.23
CA ASP A 149 -19.41 10.23 -0.56
C ASP A 149 -19.41 11.38 -1.57
N ARG A 150 -20.62 11.84 -1.90
CA ARG A 150 -20.85 12.87 -2.91
C ARG A 150 -20.27 14.22 -2.50
N GLU A 151 -20.37 14.58 -1.22
CA GLU A 151 -19.87 15.86 -0.71
C GLU A 151 -18.35 15.90 -0.78
N LEU A 152 -17.69 14.83 -0.32
CA LEU A 152 -16.24 14.71 -0.40
C LEU A 152 -15.74 14.70 -1.86
N GLN A 153 -16.50 14.09 -2.77
CA GLN A 153 -16.15 14.08 -4.20
C GLN A 153 -16.29 15.47 -4.85
N GLU A 154 -17.32 16.23 -4.47
CA GLU A 154 -17.54 17.60 -4.92
C GLU A 154 -16.43 18.53 -4.39
N GLN A 155 -16.06 18.42 -3.10
CA GLN A 155 -14.93 19.15 -2.52
C GLN A 155 -13.62 18.84 -3.26
N ARG A 156 -13.27 17.57 -3.46
CA ARG A 156 -12.07 17.18 -4.22
C ARG A 156 -12.07 17.63 -5.67
N ARG A 157 -13.25 17.89 -6.25
CA ARG A 157 -13.35 18.45 -7.61
C ARG A 157 -13.08 19.96 -7.57
N GLN A 158 -13.65 20.67 -6.60
CA GLN A 158 -13.40 22.10 -6.39
C GLN A 158 -11.92 22.36 -6.07
N ASP A 159 -11.32 21.62 -5.16
CA ASP A 159 -9.89 21.77 -4.81
C ASP A 159 -8.99 21.59 -6.04
N ARG A 160 -9.28 20.58 -6.88
CA ARG A 160 -8.56 20.36 -8.15
C ARG A 160 -8.79 21.47 -9.18
N GLN A 161 -9.94 22.15 -9.16
CA GLN A 161 -10.17 23.30 -10.02
C GLN A 161 -9.36 24.49 -9.53
N VAL A 162 -9.42 24.80 -8.23
CA VAL A 162 -8.64 25.89 -7.63
C VAL A 162 -7.14 25.69 -7.84
N GLU A 163 -6.63 24.48 -7.66
CA GLU A 163 -5.21 24.16 -7.88
C GLU A 163 -4.79 24.37 -9.34
N ARG A 164 -5.64 23.99 -10.31
CA ARG A 164 -5.40 24.22 -11.74
C ARG A 164 -5.41 25.70 -12.08
N ASP A 165 -6.42 26.43 -11.59
CA ASP A 165 -6.56 27.86 -11.83
C ASP A 165 -5.37 28.64 -11.24
N ALA A 166 -4.91 28.24 -10.04
CA ALA A 166 -3.71 28.80 -9.42
C ALA A 166 -2.44 28.49 -10.24
N ALA A 167 -2.26 27.24 -10.67
CA ALA A 167 -1.10 26.86 -11.49
C ALA A 167 -1.08 27.56 -12.86
N ASP A 168 -2.23 27.75 -13.48
CA ASP A 168 -2.35 28.47 -14.75
C ASP A 168 -2.10 29.98 -14.56
N ALA A 169 -2.55 30.56 -13.43
CA ALA A 169 -2.23 31.93 -13.06
C ALA A 169 -0.71 32.12 -12.84
N GLU A 170 -0.06 31.25 -12.07
CA GLU A 170 1.40 31.28 -11.88
C GLU A 170 2.17 31.16 -13.20
N ARG A 171 1.73 30.25 -14.09
CA ARG A 171 2.32 30.12 -15.43
C ARG A 171 2.15 31.38 -16.27
N ALA A 172 0.97 32.00 -16.24
CA ALA A 172 0.70 33.24 -16.96
C ALA A 172 1.57 34.40 -16.44
N GLU A 173 1.74 34.51 -15.11
CA GLU A 173 2.63 35.50 -14.51
C GLU A 173 4.09 35.30 -14.93
N LEU A 174 4.57 34.05 -14.92
CA LEU A 174 5.94 33.70 -15.32
C LEU A 174 6.19 34.02 -16.80
N LEU A 175 5.23 33.69 -17.68
CA LEU A 175 5.30 34.06 -19.10
C LEU A 175 5.30 35.58 -19.31
N ALA A 176 4.46 36.32 -18.59
CA ALA A 176 4.40 37.78 -18.68
C ALA A 176 5.70 38.44 -18.20
N LEU A 177 6.39 37.86 -17.21
CA LEU A 177 7.71 38.32 -16.77
C LEU A 177 8.79 38.08 -17.85
N LEU A 178 8.80 36.90 -18.45
CA LEU A 178 9.72 36.55 -19.54
C LEU A 178 9.53 37.45 -20.77
N GLU A 179 8.29 37.77 -21.14
CA GLU A 179 8.00 38.71 -22.24
C GLU A 179 8.50 40.12 -21.92
N LYS A 180 8.32 40.57 -20.67
CA LYS A 180 8.83 41.88 -20.22
C LYS A 180 10.36 41.94 -20.25
N GLU A 181 11.05 40.86 -19.88
CA GLU A 181 12.51 40.77 -20.00
C GLU A 181 12.98 40.81 -21.46
N LYS A 182 12.42 39.96 -22.33
CA LYS A 182 12.74 39.97 -23.76
C LYS A 182 12.53 41.35 -24.39
N ALA A 183 11.43 42.03 -24.07
CA ALA A 183 11.17 43.38 -24.55
C ALA A 183 12.16 44.43 -23.98
N ARG A 184 12.72 44.21 -22.78
CA ARG A 184 13.79 45.06 -22.22
C ARG A 184 15.11 44.80 -22.93
N GLU A 185 15.46 43.55 -23.18
CA GLU A 185 16.66 43.14 -23.91
C GLU A 185 16.64 43.68 -25.34
N GLU A 186 15.54 43.51 -26.09
CA GLU A 186 15.40 44.06 -27.44
C GLU A 186 15.54 45.59 -27.45
N LYS A 187 14.98 46.29 -26.46
CA LYS A 187 15.16 47.74 -26.31
C LYS A 187 16.61 48.12 -26.01
N GLN A 188 17.33 47.33 -25.22
CA GLN A 188 18.75 47.53 -24.96
C GLN A 188 19.58 47.31 -26.23
N GLN A 189 19.38 46.19 -26.91
CA GLN A 189 20.05 45.88 -28.19
C GLN A 189 19.79 46.97 -29.24
N ARG A 190 18.56 47.45 -29.37
CA ARG A 190 18.24 48.55 -30.30
C ARG A 190 18.93 49.86 -29.93
N LYS A 191 19.07 50.16 -28.63
CA LYS A 191 19.82 51.35 -28.16
C LYS A 191 21.31 51.20 -28.42
N GLU A 192 21.88 50.01 -28.21
CA GLU A 192 23.28 49.71 -28.49
C GLU A 192 23.58 49.76 -29.98
N ALA A 193 22.75 49.16 -30.83
CA ALA A 193 22.86 49.25 -32.29
C ALA A 193 22.83 50.70 -32.77
N ARG A 194 21.90 51.53 -32.24
CA ARG A 194 21.84 52.96 -32.58
C ARG A 194 23.05 53.75 -32.08
N ARG A 195 23.66 53.36 -30.96
CA ARG A 195 24.92 53.96 -30.47
C ARG A 195 26.09 53.58 -31.36
N ALA A 196 26.21 52.31 -31.72
CA ALA A 196 27.24 51.80 -32.63
C ALA A 196 27.16 52.47 -34.02
N GLU A 197 25.95 52.62 -34.57
CA GLU A 197 25.73 53.32 -35.84
C GLU A 197 26.16 54.80 -35.77
N LYS A 198 25.78 55.51 -34.69
CA LYS A 198 26.22 56.90 -34.47
C LYS A 198 27.73 57.00 -34.31
N GLU A 199 28.37 56.04 -33.66
CA GLU A 199 29.82 56.00 -33.48
C GLU A 199 30.55 55.73 -34.80
N ALA A 200 30.05 54.79 -35.62
CA ALA A 200 30.55 54.54 -36.97
C ALA A 200 30.46 55.80 -37.84
N ARG A 201 29.30 56.47 -37.83
CA ARG A 201 29.10 57.72 -38.59
C ARG A 201 30.01 58.87 -38.11
N ARG A 202 30.31 58.93 -36.80
CA ARG A 202 31.31 59.88 -36.25
C ARG A 202 32.72 59.56 -36.74
N LYS A 203 33.14 58.29 -36.74
CA LYS A 203 34.45 57.86 -37.24
C LYS A 203 34.63 58.16 -38.73
N GLU A 204 33.61 57.95 -39.55
CA GLU A 204 33.62 58.36 -40.97
C GLU A 204 33.77 59.88 -41.13
N SER A 205 33.04 60.67 -40.34
CA SER A 205 33.11 62.13 -40.39
C SER A 205 34.45 62.70 -39.92
N ASP A 206 35.13 62.02 -39.00
CA ASP A 206 36.46 62.41 -38.48
C ASP A 206 37.59 61.97 -39.44
N GLY A 207 37.43 60.82 -40.10
CA GLY A 207 38.30 60.38 -41.20
C GLY A 207 38.29 61.33 -42.40
N GLY A 208 37.11 61.85 -42.77
CA GLY A 208 36.96 62.84 -43.85
C GLY A 208 37.55 64.23 -43.53
N LYS A 209 37.75 64.56 -42.25
CA LYS A 209 38.46 65.79 -41.84
C LYS A 209 39.98 65.65 -41.87
N LYS A 210 40.51 64.43 -41.69
CA LYS A 210 41.95 64.14 -41.82
C LYS A 210 42.42 64.11 -43.28
N GLN A 211 41.60 63.63 -44.21
CA GLN A 211 41.91 63.64 -45.66
C GLN A 211 41.83 65.03 -46.33
N ARG A 212 41.32 66.05 -45.64
CA ARG A 212 41.24 67.44 -46.15
C ARG A 212 42.37 68.35 -45.65
N ARG A 213 43.38 67.80 -44.98
CA ARG A 213 44.50 68.55 -44.35
C ARG A 213 45.90 68.14 -44.82
N GLU A 214 46.01 67.27 -45.83
CA GLU A 214 47.22 67.12 -46.67
C GLU A 214 46.97 67.81 -48.02
#